data_AF-A0A2T5YE50-F1
#
_entry.id   AF-A0A2T5YE50-F1
#
_cell.length_a   1.000
_cell.length_b   1.000
_cell.length_c   1.000
_cell.angle_alpha   90.00
_cell.angle_beta   90.00
_cell.angle_gamma   90.00
#
_symmetry.space_group_name_H-M   'P 1'
#
loop_
_entity.id
_entity.type
_entity.pdbx_description
1 polymer ?
#
loop_
_entity_poly.entity_id
_entity_poly.type
_entity_poly.pdbx_seq_one_letter_code
_entity_poly.pdbx_strand_id
1 'polypeptide(L)'
;MLAAHLTQGLQLSTYLLERLQQKKIKFAHWKGNVHLLESLEGKTDIELLLRPEDREDFEATMAELNFKKAESAPWNKYPQVEDWLGFDEETGALLHLHTHYALIIPTSYGDYVPLPWTEQFFKHLTTDEATGWPIPETAMEALILLVRLQIKGQNPENILHDVHLEKKQELLVLLSKTDAERFAACCAELRLRAPVDLADRISHILAKERLGDIIALSDFIYRQLPASIKSAASRRSPRALYYEYFLKTLKHYKPLIKPVRLKKRVETGGRVIALVGSDGSGKSTLSQDITSWLTYKIDTHYFYMGKLPFIKSYQTRLFSYTDLLASRNLLARVTRKLLGDLYHILIIRQKASMLKQARELSDGGSIAICDRYPQQEVFGFNDGPRLQGNPHSMLARLEMKYFDQALQTGADIIFRLIVSPETAHQRKPEHHYEDIRRKCESITSISFSANTPATVIDIDANAPYEEVLLQLKRHIWQRL
;
A
#
# COMPACT_ATOMS: atom_id res chain seq x y z
N MET A 1 -6.92 -29.30 8.38
CA MET A 1 -5.46 -29.26 8.55
C MET A 1 -4.84 -29.70 7.24
N LEU A 2 -4.33 -28.73 6.48
CA LEU A 2 -3.42 -28.99 5.37
C LEU A 2 -2.20 -29.77 5.86
N ALA A 3 -1.58 -30.54 4.96
CA ALA A 3 -0.34 -31.22 5.26
C ALA A 3 0.77 -30.20 5.59
N ALA A 4 1.68 -30.54 6.52
CA ALA A 4 2.70 -29.61 7.03
C ALA A 4 3.66 -29.04 5.96
N HIS A 5 3.74 -29.65 4.77
CA HIS A 5 4.53 -29.10 3.65
C HIS A 5 3.84 -27.93 2.93
N LEU A 6 2.53 -27.73 3.14
CA LEU A 6 1.70 -26.70 2.52
C LEU A 6 1.62 -25.40 3.33
N THR A 7 2.35 -25.31 4.44
CA THR A 7 2.41 -24.11 5.30
C THR A 7 3.50 -23.12 4.86
N GLN A 8 3.87 -23.14 3.58
CA GLN A 8 4.87 -22.22 3.05
C GLN A 8 4.23 -20.86 2.76
N GLY A 9 4.67 -19.82 3.47
CA GLY A 9 4.14 -18.47 3.37
C GLY A 9 3.66 -17.92 4.71
N LEU A 10 2.85 -16.86 4.66
CA LEU A 10 2.19 -16.30 5.84
C LEU A 10 1.15 -17.27 6.41
N GLN A 11 0.92 -17.22 7.72
CA GLN A 11 -0.15 -17.98 8.36
C GLN A 11 -1.52 -17.63 7.76
N LEU A 12 -1.73 -16.34 7.46
CA LEU A 12 -2.93 -15.85 6.81
C LEU A 12 -3.18 -16.46 5.41
N SER A 13 -2.14 -16.67 4.60
CA SER A 13 -2.32 -17.24 3.25
C SER A 13 -2.69 -18.73 3.31
N THR A 14 -2.19 -19.44 4.32
CA THR A 14 -2.59 -20.82 4.61
C THR A 14 -4.06 -20.88 5.04
N TYR A 15 -4.49 -20.02 5.96
CA TYR A 15 -5.90 -19.95 6.38
C TYR A 15 -6.84 -19.55 5.25
N LEU A 16 -6.41 -18.64 4.38
CA LEU A 16 -7.16 -18.29 3.19
C LEU A 16 -7.40 -19.53 2.31
N LEU A 17 -6.34 -20.29 1.98
CA LEU A 17 -6.46 -21.52 1.19
C LEU A 17 -7.43 -22.52 1.83
N GLU A 18 -7.30 -22.79 3.13
CA GLU A 18 -8.17 -23.72 3.86
C GLU A 18 -9.64 -23.30 3.80
N ARG A 19 -9.94 -22.02 4.01
CA ARG A 19 -11.31 -21.51 3.99
C ARG A 19 -11.94 -21.53 2.61
N LEU A 20 -11.19 -21.14 1.57
CA LEU A 20 -11.68 -21.21 0.19
C LEU A 20 -11.99 -22.66 -0.22
N GLN A 21 -11.12 -23.61 0.15
CA GLN A 21 -11.35 -25.04 -0.11
C GLN A 21 -12.53 -25.58 0.68
N GLN A 22 -12.66 -25.23 1.96
CA GLN A 22 -13.77 -25.66 2.82
C GLN A 22 -15.12 -25.23 2.27
N LYS A 23 -15.22 -23.99 1.78
CA LYS A 23 -16.43 -23.45 1.15
C LYS A 23 -16.60 -23.86 -0.32
N LYS A 24 -15.67 -24.64 -0.85
CA LYS A 24 -15.68 -25.15 -2.24
C LYS A 24 -15.69 -24.05 -3.31
N ILE A 25 -15.16 -22.88 -2.97
CA ILE A 25 -15.01 -21.76 -3.91
C ILE A 25 -14.06 -22.18 -5.04
N LYS A 26 -14.42 -21.92 -6.30
CA LYS A 26 -13.56 -22.20 -7.45
C LYS A 26 -12.68 -21.00 -7.73
N PHE A 27 -11.39 -21.17 -7.45
CA PHE A 27 -10.37 -20.14 -7.67
C PHE A 27 -9.07 -20.74 -8.21
N ALA A 28 -8.19 -19.89 -8.72
CA ALA A 28 -6.79 -20.22 -8.99
C ALA A 28 -5.90 -18.99 -8.89
N HIS A 29 -4.62 -19.19 -8.55
CA HIS A 29 -3.60 -18.18 -8.81
C HIS A 29 -3.26 -18.19 -10.31
N TRP A 30 -3.70 -17.18 -11.05
CA TRP A 30 -3.86 -17.33 -12.50
C TRP A 30 -2.64 -16.93 -13.34
N LYS A 31 -1.65 -16.25 -12.75
CA LYS A 31 -0.45 -15.80 -13.46
C LYS A 31 0.75 -15.60 -12.56
N GLY A 32 1.95 -15.79 -13.11
CA GLY A 32 3.19 -15.52 -12.39
C GLY A 32 3.48 -16.59 -11.34
N ASN A 33 3.07 -17.84 -11.60
CA ASN A 33 3.16 -18.94 -10.65
C ASN A 33 4.60 -19.30 -10.26
N VAL A 34 5.59 -18.90 -11.08
CA VAL A 34 7.02 -18.98 -10.73
C VAL A 34 7.35 -18.24 -9.43
N HIS A 35 6.57 -17.21 -9.07
CA HIS A 35 6.72 -16.40 -7.85
C HIS A 35 5.55 -16.56 -6.88
N LEU A 36 4.82 -17.68 -6.95
CA LEU A 36 3.67 -17.92 -6.09
C LEU A 36 4.04 -17.82 -4.60
N LEU A 37 5.12 -18.48 -4.18
CA LEU A 37 5.55 -18.46 -2.77
C LEU A 37 5.84 -17.03 -2.27
N GLU A 38 6.50 -16.19 -3.07
CA GLU A 38 6.74 -14.78 -2.73
C GLU A 38 5.41 -14.02 -2.52
N SER A 39 4.39 -14.35 -3.30
CA SER A 39 3.04 -13.77 -3.17
C SER A 39 2.35 -14.25 -1.88
N LEU A 40 2.48 -15.53 -1.54
CA LEU A 40 1.96 -16.12 -0.29
C LEU A 40 2.69 -15.62 0.96
N GLU A 41 3.92 -15.13 0.81
CA GLU A 41 4.72 -14.43 1.84
C GLU A 41 4.40 -12.93 1.94
N GLY A 42 3.50 -12.40 1.12
CA GLY A 42 3.12 -10.98 1.11
C GLY A 42 4.16 -10.04 0.48
N LYS A 43 5.16 -10.56 -0.24
CA LYS A 43 6.18 -9.76 -0.95
C LYS A 43 5.64 -9.18 -2.25
N THR A 44 4.69 -9.87 -2.87
CA THR A 44 3.98 -9.48 -4.10
C THR A 44 2.47 -9.69 -3.95
N ASP A 45 1.72 -9.32 -4.98
CA ASP A 45 0.26 -9.44 -5.00
C ASP A 45 -0.12 -10.89 -5.36
N ILE A 46 -1.11 -11.46 -4.68
CA ILE A 46 -1.73 -12.74 -5.07
C ILE A 46 -2.73 -12.44 -6.19
N GLU A 47 -2.47 -12.99 -7.38
CA GLU A 47 -3.31 -12.82 -8.56
C GLU A 47 -4.38 -13.91 -8.62
N LEU A 48 -5.51 -13.64 -7.99
CA LEU A 48 -6.58 -14.61 -7.80
C LEU A 48 -7.62 -14.48 -8.92
N LEU A 49 -7.94 -15.56 -9.62
CA LEU A 49 -9.11 -15.61 -10.52
C LEU A 49 -10.18 -16.48 -9.89
N LEU A 50 -11.39 -15.96 -9.78
CA LEU A 50 -12.58 -16.68 -9.32
C LEU A 50 -13.63 -16.75 -10.40
N ARG A 51 -14.53 -17.72 -10.24
CA ARG A 51 -15.81 -17.72 -10.95
C ARG A 51 -16.71 -16.60 -10.40
N PRO A 52 -17.40 -15.81 -11.26
CA PRO A 52 -18.32 -14.78 -10.81
C PRO A 52 -19.39 -15.27 -9.83
N GLU A 53 -19.80 -16.53 -9.97
CA GLU A 53 -20.84 -17.16 -9.15
C GLU A 53 -20.39 -17.36 -7.68
N ASP A 54 -19.09 -17.50 -7.43
CA ASP A 54 -18.55 -17.72 -6.07
C ASP A 54 -18.24 -16.40 -5.34
N ARG A 55 -18.60 -15.25 -5.93
CA ARG A 55 -18.25 -13.94 -5.40
C ARG A 55 -18.83 -13.70 -4.00
N GLU A 56 -20.09 -14.03 -3.77
CA GLU A 56 -20.73 -13.77 -2.47
C GLU A 56 -20.06 -14.59 -1.33
N ASP A 57 -19.81 -15.87 -1.58
CA ASP A 57 -19.11 -16.74 -0.63
C ASP A 57 -17.65 -16.30 -0.40
N PHE A 58 -17.00 -15.78 -1.44
CA PHE A 58 -15.67 -15.18 -1.33
C PHE A 58 -15.69 -13.93 -0.46
N GLU A 59 -16.59 -12.97 -0.69
CA GLU A 59 -16.72 -11.76 0.12
C GLU A 59 -17.02 -12.10 1.60
N ALA A 60 -17.86 -13.11 1.85
CA ALA A 60 -18.11 -13.61 3.20
C ALA A 60 -16.86 -14.21 3.86
N THR A 61 -16.00 -14.88 3.08
CA THR A 61 -14.72 -15.43 3.55
C THR A 61 -13.70 -14.33 3.85
N MET A 62 -13.67 -13.27 3.05
CA MET A 62 -12.84 -12.10 3.31
C MET A 62 -13.22 -11.45 4.65
N ALA A 63 -14.52 -11.31 4.92
CA ALA A 63 -15.00 -10.79 6.19
C ALA A 63 -14.62 -11.68 7.38
N GLU A 64 -14.78 -13.01 7.25
CA GLU A 64 -14.41 -13.99 8.29
C GLU A 64 -12.91 -13.92 8.65
N LEU A 65 -12.05 -13.72 7.66
CA LEU A 65 -10.60 -13.61 7.83
C LEU A 65 -10.12 -12.18 8.08
N ASN A 66 -11.02 -11.22 8.33
CA ASN A 66 -10.73 -9.81 8.58
C ASN A 66 -9.90 -9.14 7.46
N PHE A 67 -10.10 -9.57 6.21
CA PHE A 67 -9.64 -8.83 5.03
C PHE A 67 -10.47 -7.56 4.85
N LYS A 68 -9.84 -6.51 4.34
CA LYS A 68 -10.44 -5.22 4.07
C LYS A 68 -10.47 -4.98 2.58
N LYS A 69 -11.66 -4.68 2.05
CA LYS A 69 -11.82 -4.30 0.65
C LYS A 69 -11.13 -2.96 0.41
N ALA A 70 -10.37 -2.87 -0.67
CA ALA A 70 -9.58 -1.71 -1.03
C ALA A 70 -10.02 -1.17 -2.40
N GLU A 71 -10.25 0.14 -2.46
CA GLU A 71 -10.57 0.84 -3.68
C GLU A 71 -9.28 1.28 -4.39
N SER A 72 -9.07 0.78 -5.61
CA SER A 72 -8.00 1.24 -6.49
C SER A 72 -8.20 2.68 -6.97
N ALA A 73 -7.09 3.36 -7.24
CA ALA A 73 -7.12 4.71 -7.81
C ALA A 73 -7.84 4.72 -9.17
N PRO A 74 -8.51 5.83 -9.57
CA PRO A 74 -9.37 5.86 -10.76
C PRO A 74 -8.70 5.46 -12.10
N TRP A 75 -7.38 5.58 -12.20
CA TRP A 75 -6.59 5.19 -13.37
C TRP A 75 -6.13 3.73 -13.36
N ASN A 76 -6.29 3.01 -12.25
CA ASN A 76 -5.98 1.59 -12.08
C ASN A 76 -7.21 0.76 -11.65
N LYS A 77 -8.41 1.32 -11.84
CA LYS A 77 -9.68 0.64 -11.53
C LYS A 77 -10.20 -0.05 -12.79
N TYR A 78 -10.41 -1.36 -12.71
CA TYR A 78 -10.90 -2.18 -13.80
C TYR A 78 -12.22 -2.85 -13.39
N PRO A 79 -13.15 -3.09 -14.33
CA PRO A 79 -14.37 -3.81 -14.01
C PRO A 79 -14.04 -5.27 -13.68
N GLN A 80 -14.84 -5.90 -12.81
CA GLN A 80 -14.64 -7.30 -12.42
C GLN A 80 -13.26 -7.59 -11.81
N VAL A 81 -12.60 -6.55 -11.29
CA VAL A 81 -11.36 -6.67 -10.54
C VAL A 81 -11.54 -5.93 -9.21
N GLU A 82 -11.15 -6.58 -8.13
CA GLU A 82 -11.24 -6.07 -6.77
C GLU A 82 -9.91 -6.28 -6.06
N ASP A 83 -9.64 -5.40 -5.09
CA ASP A 83 -8.44 -5.49 -4.28
C ASP A 83 -8.85 -5.76 -2.84
N TRP A 84 -8.25 -6.76 -2.21
CA TRP A 84 -8.47 -7.11 -0.82
C TRP A 84 -7.14 -7.12 -0.08
N LEU A 85 -7.11 -6.52 1.10
CA LEU A 85 -5.92 -6.47 1.95
C LEU A 85 -6.17 -7.26 3.22
N GLY A 86 -5.24 -8.14 3.55
CA GLY A 86 -5.23 -8.91 4.78
C GLY A 86 -4.00 -8.57 5.61
N PHE A 87 -4.06 -8.86 6.91
CA PHE A 87 -2.98 -8.62 7.86
C PHE A 87 -2.64 -9.90 8.58
N ASP A 88 -1.38 -10.32 8.48
CA ASP A 88 -0.89 -11.50 9.17
C ASP A 88 -0.53 -11.13 10.61
N GLU A 89 -1.25 -11.72 11.57
CA GLU A 89 -1.13 -11.38 13.00
C GLU A 89 0.23 -11.74 13.58
N GLU A 90 0.92 -12.76 13.05
CA GLU A 90 2.21 -13.24 13.55
C GLU A 90 3.35 -12.31 13.11
N THR A 91 3.41 -11.99 11.82
CA THR A 91 4.53 -11.24 11.22
C THR A 91 4.27 -9.74 11.10
N GLY A 92 3.00 -9.34 11.11
CA GLY A 92 2.57 -7.99 10.80
C GLY A 92 2.71 -7.62 9.32
N ALA A 93 2.88 -8.60 8.43
CA ALA A 93 2.91 -8.41 6.98
C ALA A 93 1.49 -8.16 6.43
N LEU A 94 1.42 -7.48 5.27
CA LEU A 94 0.18 -7.31 4.54
C LEU A 94 0.13 -8.31 3.39
N LEU A 95 -0.99 -9.01 3.27
CA LEU A 95 -1.30 -9.87 2.13
C LEU A 95 -2.27 -9.12 1.21
N HIS A 96 -1.96 -9.01 -0.08
CA HIS A 96 -2.82 -8.31 -1.03
C HIS A 96 -3.33 -9.28 -2.09
N LEU A 97 -4.65 -9.41 -2.19
CA LEU A 97 -5.33 -10.21 -3.21
C LEU A 97 -5.81 -9.28 -4.32
N HIS A 98 -5.20 -9.41 -5.49
CA HIS A 98 -5.71 -8.82 -6.71
C HIS A 98 -6.69 -9.83 -7.33
N THR A 99 -7.97 -9.60 -7.08
CA THR A 99 -9.06 -10.55 -7.27
C THR A 99 -9.78 -10.26 -8.57
N HIS A 100 -9.75 -11.21 -9.49
CA HIS A 100 -10.37 -11.13 -10.81
C HIS A 100 -11.59 -12.05 -10.86
N TYR A 101 -12.69 -11.57 -11.44
CA TYR A 101 -13.85 -12.39 -11.79
C TYR A 101 -13.92 -12.65 -13.30
N ALA A 102 -12.98 -12.09 -14.06
CA ALA A 102 -12.79 -12.35 -15.49
C ALA A 102 -11.32 -12.20 -15.85
N LEU A 103 -10.87 -12.90 -16.89
CA LEU A 103 -9.52 -12.74 -17.41
C LEU A 103 -9.38 -11.38 -18.11
N ILE A 104 -8.87 -10.39 -17.38
CA ILE A 104 -8.72 -9.01 -17.86
C ILE A 104 -7.24 -8.64 -17.92
N ILE A 105 -6.85 -8.04 -19.05
CA ILE A 105 -5.50 -7.56 -19.29
C ILE A 105 -5.53 -6.04 -19.35
N PRO A 106 -4.97 -5.35 -18.33
CA PRO A 106 -4.77 -3.91 -18.39
C PRO A 106 -3.88 -3.52 -19.56
N THR A 107 -4.31 -2.53 -20.35
CA THR A 107 -3.54 -2.01 -21.49
C THR A 107 -2.98 -0.64 -21.21
N SER A 108 -3.77 0.27 -20.63
CA SER A 108 -3.35 1.61 -20.20
C SER A 108 -4.21 2.09 -19.03
N TYR A 109 -4.11 3.37 -18.63
CA TYR A 109 -4.82 3.90 -17.46
C TYR A 109 -6.35 3.78 -17.57
N GLY A 110 -6.92 2.75 -16.94
CA GLY A 110 -8.34 2.43 -16.94
C GLY A 110 -8.83 1.72 -18.21
N ASP A 111 -7.96 1.48 -19.18
CA ASP A 111 -8.27 0.70 -20.38
C ASP A 111 -7.81 -0.75 -20.21
N TYR A 112 -8.56 -1.68 -20.77
CA TYR A 112 -8.34 -3.11 -20.57
C TYR A 112 -8.87 -3.94 -21.74
N VAL A 113 -8.43 -5.19 -21.80
CA VAL A 113 -8.85 -6.20 -22.78
C VAL A 113 -9.35 -7.44 -22.04
N PRO A 114 -10.62 -7.84 -22.21
CA PRO A 114 -11.11 -9.11 -21.68
C PRO A 114 -10.73 -10.28 -22.60
N LEU A 115 -10.33 -11.40 -22.02
CA LEU A 115 -10.14 -12.66 -22.72
C LEU A 115 -11.36 -13.57 -22.53
N PRO A 116 -11.93 -14.16 -23.60
CA PRO A 116 -13.14 -14.97 -23.53
C PRO A 116 -12.84 -16.43 -23.14
N TRP A 117 -11.93 -16.63 -22.18
CA TRP A 117 -11.34 -17.94 -21.89
C TRP A 117 -11.49 -18.37 -20.43
N THR A 118 -12.29 -17.67 -19.61
CA THR A 118 -12.43 -17.98 -18.18
C THR A 118 -12.85 -19.43 -17.95
N GLU A 119 -13.84 -19.94 -18.69
CA GLU A 119 -14.31 -21.32 -18.52
C GLU A 119 -13.29 -22.37 -18.97
N GLN A 120 -12.58 -22.11 -20.06
CA GLN A 120 -11.51 -22.98 -20.53
C GLN A 120 -10.36 -22.96 -19.52
N PHE A 121 -9.97 -21.80 -19.01
CA PHE A 121 -8.95 -21.67 -17.99
C PHE A 121 -9.23 -22.56 -16.77
N PHE A 122 -10.45 -22.56 -16.23
CA PHE A 122 -10.82 -23.40 -15.08
C PHE A 122 -10.79 -24.91 -15.38
N LYS A 123 -10.79 -25.34 -16.65
CA LYS A 123 -10.63 -26.75 -17.03
C LYS A 123 -9.17 -27.20 -17.09
N HIS A 124 -8.23 -26.27 -17.18
CA HIS A 124 -6.79 -26.51 -17.24
C HIS A 124 -6.12 -26.09 -15.94
N LEU A 125 -6.70 -26.48 -14.81
CA LEU A 125 -6.10 -26.26 -13.49
C LEU A 125 -5.41 -27.53 -13.01
N THR A 126 -4.26 -27.34 -12.38
CA THR A 126 -3.56 -28.32 -11.56
C THR A 126 -3.36 -27.76 -10.16
N THR A 127 -2.78 -28.56 -9.27
CA THR A 127 -2.40 -28.12 -7.92
C THR A 127 -0.90 -27.94 -7.88
N ASP A 128 -0.44 -26.80 -7.37
CA ASP A 128 0.97 -26.60 -7.07
C ASP A 128 1.37 -27.50 -5.89
N GLU A 129 2.35 -28.39 -6.08
CA GLU A 129 2.73 -29.38 -5.07
C GLU A 129 3.36 -28.75 -3.82
N ALA A 130 4.02 -27.60 -3.97
CA ALA A 130 4.71 -26.94 -2.86
C ALA A 130 3.74 -26.19 -1.93
N THR A 131 2.70 -25.59 -2.49
CA THR A 131 1.80 -24.68 -1.77
C THR A 131 0.37 -25.20 -1.65
N GLY A 132 -0.04 -26.15 -2.49
CA GLY A 132 -1.39 -26.72 -2.52
C GLY A 132 -2.42 -25.80 -3.18
N TRP A 133 -1.97 -24.68 -3.76
CA TRP A 133 -2.83 -23.73 -4.45
C TRP A 133 -3.21 -24.26 -5.84
N PRO A 134 -4.47 -24.05 -6.28
CA PRO A 134 -4.83 -24.27 -7.66
C PRO A 134 -4.12 -23.26 -8.56
N ILE A 135 -3.44 -23.75 -9.59
CA ILE A 135 -2.73 -22.97 -10.61
C ILE A 135 -3.11 -23.49 -12.00
N PRO A 136 -3.02 -22.68 -13.07
CA PRO A 136 -3.12 -23.19 -14.42
C PRO A 136 -2.02 -24.21 -14.72
N GLU A 137 -2.35 -25.18 -15.57
CA GLU A 137 -1.34 -26.00 -16.23
C GLU A 137 -0.34 -25.12 -16.99
N THR A 138 0.90 -25.59 -17.09
CA THR A 138 2.02 -24.84 -17.70
C THR A 138 1.73 -24.37 -19.12
N ALA A 139 1.09 -25.24 -19.92
CA ALA A 139 0.65 -24.93 -21.27
C ALA A 139 -0.36 -23.77 -21.33
N MET A 140 -1.35 -23.77 -20.44
CA MET A 140 -2.38 -22.72 -20.35
C MET A 140 -1.75 -21.40 -19.88
N GLU A 141 -0.90 -21.43 -18.86
CA GLU A 141 -0.21 -20.23 -18.37
C GLU A 141 0.71 -19.62 -19.44
N ALA A 142 1.49 -20.45 -20.15
CA ALA A 142 2.36 -20.01 -21.23
C ALA A 142 1.57 -19.34 -22.35
N LEU A 143 0.45 -19.93 -22.76
CA LEU A 143 -0.41 -19.40 -23.81
C LEU A 143 -1.02 -18.05 -23.43
N ILE A 144 -1.53 -17.93 -22.20
CA ILE A 144 -2.04 -16.65 -21.66
C ILE A 144 -0.92 -15.63 -21.55
N LEU A 145 0.28 -16.02 -21.12
CA LEU A 145 1.42 -15.11 -21.01
C LEU A 145 1.82 -14.56 -22.39
N LEU A 146 1.99 -15.41 -23.41
CA LEU A 146 2.28 -14.98 -24.79
C LEU A 146 1.27 -13.93 -25.27
N VAL A 147 -0.02 -14.22 -25.13
CA VAL A 147 -1.10 -13.29 -25.52
C VAL A 147 -1.03 -11.97 -24.74
N ARG A 148 -0.78 -12.03 -23.43
CA ARG A 148 -0.62 -10.84 -22.57
C ARG A 148 0.54 -9.96 -23.00
N LEU A 149 1.67 -10.54 -23.38
CA LEU A 149 2.84 -9.78 -23.82
C LEU A 149 2.56 -9.01 -25.12
N GLN A 150 1.82 -9.63 -26.06
CA GLN A 150 1.42 -8.95 -27.29
C GLN A 150 0.43 -7.83 -27.03
N ILE A 151 -0.62 -8.08 -26.23
CA ILE A 151 -1.62 -7.07 -25.88
C ILE A 151 -0.95 -5.86 -25.21
N LYS A 152 -0.06 -6.09 -24.25
CA LYS A 152 0.68 -5.01 -23.58
C LYS A 152 1.61 -4.26 -24.53
N GLY A 153 2.26 -4.96 -25.46
CA GLY A 153 3.16 -4.36 -26.44
C GLY A 153 2.46 -3.57 -27.54
N GLN A 154 1.13 -3.69 -27.70
CA GLN A 154 0.36 -2.82 -28.60
C GLN A 154 0.11 -1.42 -28.01
N ASN A 155 0.34 -1.22 -26.72
CA ASN A 155 0.25 0.10 -26.11
C ASN A 155 1.41 0.98 -26.64
N PRO A 156 1.14 2.16 -27.25
CA PRO A 156 2.19 3.06 -27.76
C PRO A 156 3.26 3.54 -26.75
N GLU A 157 3.01 3.44 -25.44
CA GLU A 157 4.01 3.76 -24.41
C GLU A 157 5.00 2.63 -24.17
N ASN A 158 4.63 1.42 -24.58
CA ASN A 158 5.42 0.23 -24.37
C ASN A 158 6.22 -0.09 -25.63
N ILE A 159 7.44 -0.55 -25.43
CA ILE A 159 8.22 -1.15 -26.50
C ILE A 159 7.97 -2.66 -26.43
N LEU A 160 7.42 -3.25 -27.50
CA LEU A 160 7.08 -4.68 -27.57
C LEU A 160 8.26 -5.57 -27.15
N HIS A 161 9.47 -5.21 -27.60
CA HIS A 161 10.72 -5.88 -27.23
C HIS A 161 10.92 -5.89 -25.71
N ASP A 162 10.79 -4.75 -25.05
CA ASP A 162 11.06 -4.61 -23.61
C ASP A 162 10.04 -5.36 -22.76
N VAL A 163 8.76 -5.34 -23.16
CA VAL A 163 7.69 -6.12 -22.51
C VAL A 163 8.00 -7.62 -22.55
N HIS A 164 8.45 -8.13 -23.70
CA HIS A 164 8.84 -9.54 -23.81
C HIS A 164 10.14 -9.84 -23.06
N LEU A 165 11.11 -8.91 -23.08
CA LEU A 165 12.39 -9.08 -22.41
C LEU A 165 12.20 -9.22 -20.90
N GLU A 166 11.34 -8.40 -20.28
CA GLU A 166 11.02 -8.45 -18.86
C GLU A 166 10.48 -9.81 -18.43
N LYS A 167 9.71 -10.47 -19.29
CA LYS A 167 9.06 -11.76 -19.02
C LYS A 167 9.71 -12.96 -19.70
N LYS A 168 10.89 -12.76 -20.31
CA LYS A 168 11.64 -13.81 -21.01
C LYS A 168 11.88 -15.02 -20.12
N GLN A 169 12.42 -14.80 -18.91
CA GLN A 169 12.78 -15.90 -18.00
C GLN A 169 11.56 -16.67 -17.50
N GLU A 170 10.49 -15.97 -17.13
CA GLU A 170 9.21 -16.59 -16.73
C GLU A 170 8.68 -17.49 -17.85
N LEU A 171 8.65 -17.00 -19.10
CA LEU A 171 8.19 -17.78 -20.24
C LEU A 171 9.08 -18.99 -20.54
N LEU A 172 10.41 -18.86 -20.46
CA LEU A 172 11.33 -19.99 -20.66
C LEU A 172 11.10 -21.09 -19.63
N VAL A 173 10.85 -20.73 -18.37
CA VAL A 173 10.51 -21.70 -17.31
C VAL A 173 9.19 -22.41 -17.61
N LEU A 174 8.18 -21.70 -18.10
CA LEU A 174 6.90 -22.32 -18.48
C LEU A 174 7.07 -23.25 -19.67
N LEU A 175 7.75 -22.79 -20.73
CA LEU A 175 7.98 -23.58 -21.94
C LEU A 175 8.83 -24.83 -21.69
N SER A 176 9.80 -24.80 -20.76
CA SER A 176 10.60 -25.98 -20.41
C SER A 176 9.80 -27.07 -19.70
N LYS A 177 8.68 -26.71 -19.09
CA LYS A 177 7.73 -27.61 -18.42
C LYS A 177 6.46 -27.85 -19.24
N THR A 178 6.44 -27.45 -20.50
CA THR A 178 5.27 -27.54 -21.38
C THR A 178 5.51 -28.61 -22.43
N ASP A 179 4.61 -29.58 -22.50
CA ASP A 179 4.55 -30.52 -23.61
C ASP A 179 3.88 -29.88 -24.83
N ALA A 180 4.43 -30.14 -26.02
CA ALA A 180 3.95 -29.51 -27.27
C ALA A 180 2.55 -30.00 -27.67
N GLU A 181 2.22 -31.27 -27.43
CA GLU A 181 0.88 -31.81 -27.70
C GLU A 181 -0.13 -31.18 -26.74
N ARG A 182 0.22 -31.06 -25.46
CA ARG A 182 -0.63 -30.40 -24.46
C ARG A 182 -0.86 -28.92 -24.77
N PHE A 183 0.17 -28.20 -25.21
CA PHE A 183 0.03 -26.81 -25.66
C PHE A 183 -0.85 -26.69 -26.91
N ALA A 184 -0.71 -27.60 -27.87
CA ALA A 184 -1.57 -27.64 -29.04
C ALA A 184 -3.04 -27.95 -28.68
N ALA A 185 -3.27 -28.85 -27.73
CA ALA A 185 -4.60 -29.13 -27.19
C ALA A 185 -5.21 -27.90 -26.51
N CYS A 186 -4.43 -27.18 -25.69
CA CYS A 186 -4.87 -25.91 -25.09
C CYS A 186 -5.25 -24.89 -26.16
N CYS A 187 -4.43 -24.72 -27.21
CA CYS A 187 -4.76 -23.86 -28.33
C CYS A 187 -6.12 -24.22 -28.95
N ALA A 188 -6.34 -25.51 -29.24
CA ALA A 188 -7.57 -25.99 -29.86
C ALA A 188 -8.82 -25.69 -29.01
N GLU A 189 -8.75 -25.88 -27.68
CA GLU A 189 -9.84 -25.55 -26.77
C GLU A 189 -10.17 -24.06 -26.71
N LEU A 190 -9.16 -23.20 -26.88
CA LEU A 190 -9.33 -21.75 -27.00
C LEU A 190 -9.74 -21.30 -28.42
N ARG A 191 -9.98 -22.26 -29.34
CA ARG A 191 -10.26 -22.04 -30.77
C ARG A 191 -9.13 -21.34 -31.52
N LEU A 192 -7.90 -21.62 -31.11
CA LEU A 192 -6.66 -21.18 -31.73
C LEU A 192 -5.98 -22.36 -32.41
N ARG A 193 -5.10 -22.06 -33.37
CA ARG A 193 -4.22 -23.03 -34.02
C ARG A 193 -2.84 -22.92 -33.39
N ALA A 194 -2.23 -24.08 -33.10
CA ALA A 194 -0.81 -24.17 -32.81
C ALA A 194 0.01 -24.17 -34.12
N PRO A 195 1.27 -23.68 -34.11
CA PRO A 195 2.19 -23.90 -35.21
C PRO A 195 2.37 -25.39 -35.50
N VAL A 196 2.50 -25.77 -36.77
CA VAL A 196 2.71 -27.18 -37.17
C VAL A 196 4.03 -27.73 -36.62
N ASP A 197 5.05 -26.87 -36.54
CA ASP A 197 6.40 -27.11 -36.04
C ASP A 197 6.57 -26.69 -34.56
N LEU A 198 5.51 -26.72 -33.75
CA LEU A 198 5.51 -26.20 -32.38
C LEU A 198 6.61 -26.82 -31.50
N ALA A 199 6.80 -28.15 -31.55
CA ALA A 199 7.81 -28.84 -30.76
C ALA A 199 9.23 -28.35 -31.09
N ASP A 200 9.53 -28.19 -32.38
CA ASP A 200 10.82 -27.66 -32.84
C ASP A 200 11.01 -26.20 -32.43
N ARG A 201 9.95 -25.38 -32.52
CA ARG A 201 9.98 -23.98 -32.08
C ARG A 201 10.25 -23.85 -30.59
N ILE A 202 9.56 -24.62 -29.74
CA ILE A 202 9.80 -24.62 -28.30
C ILE A 202 11.24 -25.04 -28.01
N SER A 203 11.70 -26.14 -28.62
CA SER A 203 13.08 -26.63 -28.46
C SER A 203 14.12 -25.59 -28.88
N HIS A 204 13.88 -24.90 -30.00
CA HIS A 204 14.77 -23.83 -30.48
C HIS A 204 14.76 -22.61 -29.56
N ILE A 205 13.59 -22.19 -29.06
CA ILE A 205 13.45 -21.11 -28.09
C ILE A 205 14.23 -21.43 -26.81
N LEU A 206 14.10 -22.64 -26.27
CA LEU A 206 14.81 -23.08 -25.06
C LEU A 206 16.33 -23.18 -25.29
N ALA A 207 16.76 -23.62 -26.48
CA ALA A 207 18.19 -23.79 -26.77
C ALA A 207 18.92 -22.49 -27.11
N LYS A 208 18.25 -21.53 -27.77
CA LYS A 208 18.88 -20.28 -28.25
C LYS A 208 18.48 -19.06 -27.44
N GLU A 209 17.36 -19.14 -26.72
CA GLU A 209 16.76 -18.07 -25.93
C GLU A 209 16.67 -16.71 -26.64
N ARG A 210 16.46 -16.74 -27.96
CA ARG A 210 16.36 -15.53 -28.77
C ARG A 210 14.98 -14.91 -28.57
N LEU A 211 14.97 -13.63 -28.21
CA LEU A 211 13.73 -12.92 -27.97
C LEU A 211 12.85 -12.81 -29.23
N GLY A 212 13.46 -12.74 -30.41
CA GLY A 212 12.74 -12.73 -31.69
C GLY A 212 11.90 -13.99 -31.91
N ASP A 213 12.38 -15.17 -31.50
CA ASP A 213 11.65 -16.43 -31.64
C ASP A 213 10.44 -16.48 -30.70
N ILE A 214 10.61 -15.98 -29.47
CA ILE A 214 9.53 -15.80 -28.50
C ILE A 214 8.47 -14.84 -29.05
N ILE A 215 8.89 -13.67 -29.55
CA ILE A 215 7.98 -12.67 -30.11
C ILE A 215 7.23 -13.24 -31.33
N ALA A 216 7.91 -14.02 -32.18
CA ALA A 216 7.29 -14.64 -33.35
C ALA A 216 6.22 -15.67 -32.97
N LEU A 217 6.49 -16.54 -31.99
CA LEU A 217 5.48 -17.47 -31.45
C LEU A 217 4.29 -16.70 -30.85
N SER A 218 4.61 -15.69 -30.05
CA SER A 218 3.62 -14.83 -29.40
C SER A 218 2.71 -14.12 -30.42
N ASP A 219 3.29 -13.56 -31.48
CA ASP A 219 2.59 -12.89 -32.57
C ASP A 219 1.72 -13.87 -33.39
N PHE A 220 2.22 -15.08 -33.65
CA PHE A 220 1.45 -16.13 -34.32
C PHE A 220 0.15 -16.46 -33.59
N ILE A 221 0.19 -16.56 -32.26
CA ILE A 221 -1.00 -16.76 -31.43
C ILE A 221 -1.89 -15.51 -31.44
N TYR A 222 -1.31 -14.33 -31.20
CA TYR A 222 -2.04 -13.07 -31.09
C TYR A 222 -2.82 -12.70 -32.36
N ARG A 223 -2.27 -12.95 -33.56
CA ARG A 223 -2.94 -12.62 -34.83
C ARG A 223 -4.29 -13.32 -35.00
N GLN A 224 -4.45 -14.49 -34.40
CA GLN A 224 -5.66 -15.30 -34.44
C GLN A 224 -6.79 -14.75 -33.55
N LEU A 225 -6.47 -13.82 -32.64
CA LEU A 225 -7.48 -13.21 -31.77
C LEU A 225 -8.48 -12.36 -32.57
N PRO A 226 -9.74 -12.29 -32.10
CA PRO A 226 -10.77 -11.45 -32.70
C PRO A 226 -10.35 -10.00 -32.90
N ALA A 227 -10.87 -9.35 -33.94
CA ALA A 227 -10.59 -7.94 -34.24
C ALA A 227 -10.97 -7.00 -33.08
N SER A 228 -12.01 -7.33 -32.31
CA SER A 228 -12.42 -6.58 -31.12
C SER A 228 -11.33 -6.52 -30.04
N ILE A 229 -10.68 -7.66 -29.76
CA ILE A 229 -9.55 -7.75 -28.81
C ILE A 229 -8.37 -6.93 -29.31
N LYS A 230 -8.00 -7.10 -30.59
CA LYS A 230 -6.86 -6.39 -31.19
C LYS A 230 -7.08 -4.87 -31.21
N SER A 231 -8.30 -4.44 -31.54
CA SER A 231 -8.68 -3.02 -31.51
C SER A 231 -8.63 -2.44 -30.10
N ALA A 232 -9.13 -3.18 -29.10
CA ALA A 232 -9.06 -2.76 -27.70
C ALA A 232 -7.60 -2.70 -27.17
N ALA A 233 -6.73 -3.60 -27.62
CA ALA A 233 -5.31 -3.60 -27.25
C ALA A 233 -4.55 -2.34 -27.71
N SER A 234 -4.86 -1.84 -28.91
CA SER A 234 -4.21 -0.65 -29.49
C SER A 234 -4.89 0.67 -29.13
N ARG A 235 -6.11 0.63 -28.57
CA ARG A 235 -6.90 1.84 -28.29
C ARG A 235 -6.44 2.49 -27.00
N ARG A 236 -6.40 3.83 -27.02
CA ARG A 236 -6.35 4.66 -25.82
C ARG A 236 -7.62 5.48 -25.71
N SER A 237 -8.29 5.39 -24.57
CA SER A 237 -9.41 6.25 -24.28
C SER A 237 -8.93 7.67 -23.96
N PRO A 238 -9.76 8.71 -24.18
CA PRO A 238 -9.47 10.06 -23.71
C PRO A 238 -9.21 10.12 -22.20
N ARG A 239 -9.85 9.22 -21.44
CA ARG A 239 -9.64 9.07 -19.99
C ARG A 239 -8.22 8.59 -19.68
N ALA A 240 -7.70 7.62 -20.42
CA ALA A 240 -6.33 7.13 -20.24
C ALA A 240 -5.30 8.25 -20.50
N LEU A 241 -5.47 9.00 -21.59
CA LEU A 241 -4.61 10.14 -21.91
C LEU A 241 -4.70 11.24 -20.83
N TYR A 242 -5.90 11.56 -20.36
CA TYR A 242 -6.07 12.52 -19.26
C TYR A 242 -5.26 12.12 -18.03
N TYR A 243 -5.36 10.87 -17.58
CA TYR A 243 -4.62 10.41 -16.40
C TYR A 243 -3.12 10.37 -16.63
N GLU A 244 -2.67 9.99 -17.81
CA GLU A 244 -1.26 10.01 -18.19
C GLU A 244 -0.66 11.41 -18.01
N TYR A 245 -1.29 12.42 -18.61
CA TYR A 245 -0.82 13.81 -18.49
C TYR A 245 -0.99 14.36 -17.08
N PHE A 246 -2.09 14.03 -16.39
CA PHE A 246 -2.30 14.41 -15.00
C PHE A 246 -1.17 13.91 -14.10
N LEU A 247 -0.81 12.62 -14.18
CA LEU A 247 0.25 12.01 -13.37
C LEU A 247 1.65 12.54 -13.75
N LYS A 248 1.92 12.77 -15.04
CA LYS A 248 3.17 13.40 -15.52
C LYS A 248 3.35 14.81 -14.97
N THR A 249 2.29 15.63 -15.01
CA THR A 249 2.28 16.99 -14.44
C THR A 249 2.44 16.94 -12.92
N LEU A 250 1.68 16.07 -12.26
CA LEU A 250 1.73 15.92 -10.81
C LEU A 250 3.14 15.62 -10.30
N LYS A 251 3.90 14.75 -11.00
CA LYS A 251 5.28 14.42 -10.65
C LYS A 251 6.18 15.66 -10.48
N HIS A 252 5.97 16.71 -11.28
CA HIS A 252 6.76 17.94 -11.22
C HIS A 252 6.31 18.89 -10.11
N TYR A 253 5.01 19.04 -9.90
CA TYR A 253 4.46 20.05 -8.98
C TYR A 253 4.14 19.53 -7.58
N LYS A 254 4.25 18.21 -7.35
CA LYS A 254 3.91 17.55 -6.08
C LYS A 254 4.46 18.26 -4.83
N PRO A 255 5.72 18.74 -4.77
CA PRO A 255 6.24 19.40 -3.56
C PRO A 255 5.52 20.69 -3.18
N LEU A 256 4.83 21.35 -4.13
CA LEU A 256 4.25 22.69 -3.96
C LEU A 256 2.74 22.67 -3.73
N ILE A 257 2.11 21.49 -3.77
CA ILE A 257 0.67 21.33 -3.64
C ILE A 257 0.31 20.51 -2.41
N LYS A 258 -0.98 20.47 -2.07
CA LYS A 258 -1.51 19.57 -1.03
C LYS A 258 -1.24 18.10 -1.37
N PRO A 259 -1.20 17.20 -0.37
CA PRO A 259 -1.09 15.76 -0.61
C PRO A 259 -2.16 15.27 -1.58
N VAL A 260 -1.75 14.44 -2.54
CA VAL A 260 -2.64 13.83 -3.54
C VAL A 260 -2.75 12.34 -3.26
N ARG A 261 -3.95 11.81 -3.44
CA ARG A 261 -4.29 10.39 -3.25
C ARG A 261 -3.90 9.59 -4.48
N LEU A 262 -2.87 8.78 -4.38
CA LEU A 262 -2.27 8.02 -5.48
C LEU A 262 -2.35 6.50 -5.29
N LYS A 263 -2.57 6.02 -4.07
CA LYS A 263 -2.64 4.60 -3.74
C LYS A 263 -4.07 4.18 -3.40
N LYS A 264 -4.22 2.88 -3.11
CA LYS A 264 -5.50 2.27 -2.76
C LYS A 264 -6.01 2.79 -1.42
N ARG A 265 -7.32 2.82 -1.23
CA ARG A 265 -7.97 3.28 0.00
C ARG A 265 -8.83 2.18 0.55
N VAL A 266 -8.86 1.99 1.87
CA VAL A 266 -9.74 0.98 2.46
C VAL A 266 -11.18 1.49 2.41
N GLU A 267 -12.14 0.64 2.04
CA GLU A 267 -13.54 1.05 1.87
C GLU A 267 -14.22 1.44 3.18
N THR A 268 -13.75 0.91 4.31
CA THR A 268 -14.21 1.29 5.65
C THR A 268 -13.86 2.74 6.03
N GLY A 269 -13.00 3.40 5.25
CA GLY A 269 -12.64 4.80 5.39
C GLY A 269 -11.20 5.04 5.83
N GLY A 270 -10.80 6.30 5.82
CA GLY A 270 -9.50 6.75 6.29
C GLY A 270 -9.47 6.97 7.80
N ARG A 271 -8.26 7.13 8.36
CA ARG A 271 -8.05 7.44 9.78
C ARG A 271 -6.93 8.44 9.98
N VAL A 272 -7.10 9.33 10.96
CA VAL A 272 -6.04 10.14 11.55
C VAL A 272 -5.52 9.43 12.79
N ILE A 273 -4.27 8.97 12.74
CA ILE A 273 -3.61 8.20 13.79
C ILE A 273 -2.45 9.03 14.33
N ALA A 274 -2.40 9.25 15.63
CA ALA A 274 -1.38 10.05 16.28
C ALA A 274 -0.50 9.20 17.20
N LEU A 275 0.79 9.51 17.25
CA LEU A 275 1.73 8.94 18.22
C LEU A 275 2.25 10.05 19.14
N VAL A 276 2.09 9.83 20.44
CA VAL A 276 2.56 10.74 21.51
C VAL A 276 3.45 9.97 22.48
N GLY A 277 4.44 10.65 23.04
CA GLY A 277 5.42 10.03 23.92
C GLY A 277 6.54 11.01 24.28
N SER A 278 7.26 10.73 25.36
CA SER A 278 8.44 11.49 25.76
C SER A 278 9.60 11.31 24.76
N ASP A 279 10.63 12.15 24.89
CA ASP A 279 11.86 11.94 24.12
C ASP A 279 12.51 10.59 24.53
N GLY A 280 12.94 9.79 23.56
CA GLY A 280 13.45 8.42 23.81
C GLY A 280 12.40 7.30 23.75
N SER A 281 11.11 7.63 23.59
CA SER A 281 10.02 6.61 23.49
C SER A 281 9.94 5.87 22.15
N GLY A 282 10.67 6.29 21.11
CA GLY A 282 10.63 5.66 19.78
C GLY A 282 9.52 6.17 18.84
N LYS A 283 8.68 7.12 19.30
CA LYS A 283 7.59 7.77 18.54
C LYS A 283 7.86 8.08 17.07
N SER A 284 8.97 8.77 16.77
CA SER A 284 9.28 9.22 15.42
C SER A 284 9.74 8.08 14.51
N THR A 285 10.37 7.04 15.07
CA THR A 285 10.75 5.82 14.36
C THR A 285 9.51 4.99 14.06
N LEU A 286 8.68 4.71 15.08
CA LEU A 286 7.42 3.97 14.92
C LEU A 286 6.49 4.64 13.90
N SER A 287 6.34 5.97 13.95
CA SER A 287 5.50 6.68 13.00
C SER A 287 5.98 6.52 11.55
N GLN A 288 7.30 6.49 11.32
CA GLN A 288 7.88 6.29 9.99
C GLN A 288 7.71 4.84 9.52
N ASP A 289 7.94 3.87 10.40
CA ASP A 289 7.82 2.44 10.06
C ASP A 289 6.36 2.06 9.78
N ILE A 290 5.41 2.56 10.58
CA ILE A 290 3.98 2.40 10.33
C ILE A 290 3.57 3.07 9.02
N THR A 291 4.06 4.30 8.77
CA THR A 291 3.81 4.98 7.49
C THR A 291 4.34 4.13 6.34
N SER A 292 5.56 3.61 6.44
CA SER A 292 6.19 2.79 5.39
C SER A 292 5.39 1.50 5.14
N TRP A 293 5.04 0.79 6.21
CA TRP A 293 4.24 -0.43 6.20
C TRP A 293 2.89 -0.21 5.53
N LEU A 294 2.10 0.79 5.95
CA LEU A 294 0.82 1.08 5.32
C LEU A 294 0.99 1.59 3.89
N THR A 295 1.95 2.49 3.65
CA THR A 295 2.22 3.06 2.33
C THR A 295 2.57 1.98 1.33
N TYR A 296 3.03 0.79 1.73
CA TYR A 296 3.25 -0.32 0.81
C TYR A 296 2.03 -0.57 -0.10
N LYS A 297 0.82 -0.65 0.48
CA LYS A 297 -0.44 -0.90 -0.27
C LYS A 297 -1.50 0.20 -0.16
N ILE A 298 -1.56 0.94 0.95
CA ILE A 298 -2.62 1.88 1.32
C ILE A 298 -2.14 3.34 1.15
N ASP A 299 -3.05 4.22 0.77
CA ASP A 299 -2.85 5.66 0.66
C ASP A 299 -2.58 6.29 2.04
N THR A 300 -1.30 6.43 2.38
CA THR A 300 -0.87 6.90 3.71
C THR A 300 0.09 8.08 3.60
N HIS A 301 -0.12 9.08 4.46
CA HIS A 301 0.68 10.32 4.50
C HIS A 301 1.21 10.56 5.91
N TYR A 302 2.45 11.02 6.00
CA TYR A 302 3.12 11.31 7.27
C TYR A 302 3.09 12.80 7.59
N PHE A 303 2.61 13.15 8.76
CA PHE A 303 2.50 14.50 9.28
C PHE A 303 3.44 14.66 10.47
N TYR A 304 4.58 15.31 10.26
CA TYR A 304 5.47 15.66 11.35
C TYR A 304 5.03 16.98 11.97
N MET A 305 4.57 16.95 13.21
CA MET A 305 4.06 18.14 13.92
C MET A 305 5.05 18.68 14.94
N GLY A 306 6.36 18.49 14.74
CA GLY A 306 7.38 19.02 15.65
C GLY A 306 7.69 20.52 15.47
N LYS A 307 8.93 20.92 15.80
CA LYS A 307 9.41 22.32 15.73
C LYS A 307 9.42 22.92 14.32
N LEU A 308 9.48 22.08 13.29
CA LEU A 308 9.45 22.46 11.88
C LEU A 308 8.43 21.54 11.21
N PRO A 309 7.14 21.85 11.35
CA PRO A 309 6.11 20.93 10.94
C PRO A 309 6.06 20.85 9.40
N PHE A 310 5.92 19.63 8.90
CA PHE A 310 5.87 19.35 7.46
C PHE A 310 5.01 18.11 7.18
N ILE A 311 4.56 18.00 5.94
CA ILE A 311 3.88 16.81 5.43
C ILE A 311 4.82 16.07 4.49
N LYS A 312 4.91 14.76 4.64
CA LYS A 312 5.58 13.86 3.70
C LYS A 312 4.51 12.97 3.06
N SER A 313 4.29 13.19 1.77
CA SER A 313 3.37 12.39 0.96
C SER A 313 4.18 11.40 0.13
N TYR A 314 4.14 10.13 0.52
CA TYR A 314 5.01 9.06 0.02
C TYR A 314 6.50 9.42 0.19
N GLN A 315 7.28 9.44 -0.89
CA GLN A 315 8.69 9.80 -0.87
C GLN A 315 8.95 11.32 -0.94
N THR A 316 7.91 12.14 -1.06
CA THR A 316 8.04 13.58 -1.29
C THR A 316 7.71 14.37 -0.02
N ARG A 317 8.67 15.14 0.49
CA ARG A 317 8.39 16.17 1.50
C ARG A 317 7.76 17.38 0.79
N LEU A 318 6.61 17.81 1.28
CA LEU A 318 5.92 18.99 0.77
C LEU A 318 6.54 20.24 1.37
N PHE A 319 6.56 21.31 0.59
CA PHE A 319 7.02 22.61 1.02
C PHE A 319 6.19 23.09 2.20
N SER A 320 6.89 23.52 3.24
CA SER A 320 6.33 24.11 4.44
C SER A 320 6.86 25.54 4.54
N TYR A 321 6.00 26.52 4.82
CA TYR A 321 6.49 27.89 5.01
C TYR A 321 7.46 28.01 6.20
N THR A 322 7.42 27.07 7.15
CA THR A 322 8.44 26.99 8.21
C THR A 322 9.81 26.54 7.72
N ASP A 323 9.92 26.01 6.49
CA ASP A 323 11.22 25.72 5.86
C ASP A 323 12.03 27.01 5.64
N LEU A 324 11.36 28.15 5.40
CA LEU A 324 12.01 29.46 5.34
C LEU A 324 12.61 29.86 6.70
N LEU A 325 11.97 29.45 7.80
CA LEU A 325 12.42 29.66 9.17
C LEU A 325 13.49 28.63 9.61
N ALA A 326 13.58 27.51 8.92
CA ALA A 326 14.50 26.41 9.20
C ALA A 326 15.92 26.63 8.69
N SER A 327 16.13 27.58 7.77
CA SER A 327 17.45 27.80 7.18
C SER A 327 18.51 28.03 8.29
N ARG A 328 19.72 27.49 8.11
CA ARG A 328 20.82 27.66 9.08
C ARG A 328 21.52 29.02 8.96
N ASN A 329 21.01 29.88 8.08
CA ASN A 329 21.61 31.18 7.81
C ASN A 329 21.40 32.14 8.99
N LEU A 330 22.32 33.10 9.14
CA LEU A 330 22.29 34.09 10.21
C LEU A 330 20.92 34.80 10.30
N LEU A 331 20.32 35.09 9.15
CA LEU A 331 18.98 35.65 9.00
C LEU A 331 17.88 34.81 9.67
N ALA A 332 17.93 33.48 9.61
CA ALA A 332 16.93 32.62 10.24
C ALA A 332 17.08 32.50 11.76
N ARG A 333 18.29 32.71 12.31
CA ARG A 333 18.48 32.87 13.76
C ARG A 333 17.98 34.22 14.24
N VAL A 334 18.32 35.29 13.52
CA VAL A 334 17.88 36.65 13.83
C VAL A 334 16.37 36.76 13.73
N THR A 335 15.75 36.28 12.63
CA THR A 335 14.29 36.26 12.47
C THR A 335 13.59 35.43 13.55
N ARG A 336 14.09 34.26 13.95
CA ARG A 336 13.49 33.52 15.08
C ARG A 336 13.58 34.30 16.39
N LYS A 337 14.70 34.97 16.66
CA LYS A 337 14.88 35.80 17.86
C LYS A 337 14.00 37.06 17.83
N LEU A 338 13.79 37.66 16.65
CA LEU A 338 12.92 38.81 16.43
C LEU A 338 11.43 38.44 16.48
N LEU A 339 11.05 37.26 15.96
CA LEU A 339 9.70 36.76 16.02
C LEU A 339 9.28 36.43 17.46
N GLY A 340 10.22 36.04 18.33
CA GLY A 340 9.95 35.76 19.75
C GLY A 340 8.76 34.81 19.91
N ASP A 341 7.75 35.26 20.65
CA ASP A 341 6.51 34.52 20.92
C ASP A 341 5.66 34.27 19.66
N LEU A 342 5.76 35.12 18.62
CA LEU A 342 5.03 34.95 17.36
C LEU A 342 5.44 33.67 16.63
N TYR A 343 6.67 33.18 16.84
CA TYR A 343 7.12 31.90 16.30
C TYR A 343 6.22 30.75 16.81
N HIS A 344 5.88 30.72 18.10
CA HIS A 344 5.04 29.68 18.66
C HIS A 344 3.63 29.68 18.05
N ILE A 345 3.06 30.88 17.81
CA ILE A 345 1.78 31.06 17.11
C ILE A 345 1.84 30.51 15.68
N LEU A 346 2.89 30.83 14.92
CA LEU A 346 3.04 30.38 13.54
C LEU A 346 3.14 28.85 13.44
N ILE A 347 3.82 28.21 14.39
CA ILE A 347 3.94 26.76 14.47
C ILE A 347 2.59 26.11 14.77
N ILE A 348 1.88 26.53 15.82
CA ILE A 348 0.59 25.91 16.16
C ILE A 348 -0.48 26.17 15.09
N ARG A 349 -0.50 27.36 14.47
CA ARG A 349 -1.34 27.65 13.29
C ARG A 349 -1.05 26.67 12.15
N GLN A 350 0.23 26.34 11.93
CA GLN A 350 0.58 25.34 10.92
C GLN A 350 0.05 23.96 11.28
N LYS A 351 0.26 23.51 12.53
CA LYS A 351 -0.22 22.22 13.01
C LYS A 351 -1.75 22.10 12.85
N ALA A 352 -2.50 23.15 13.19
CA ALA A 352 -3.95 23.18 13.00
C ALA A 352 -4.35 23.05 11.51
N SER A 353 -3.68 23.78 10.61
CA SER A 353 -3.89 23.65 9.15
C SER A 353 -3.53 22.25 8.62
N MET A 354 -2.46 21.65 9.14
CA MET A 354 -2.05 20.29 8.81
C MET A 354 -3.04 19.25 9.29
N LEU A 355 -3.61 19.41 10.49
CA LEU A 355 -4.65 18.52 11.00
C LEU A 355 -5.94 18.62 10.19
N LYS A 356 -6.32 19.82 9.76
CA LYS A 356 -7.42 19.98 8.80
C LYS A 356 -7.16 19.21 7.51
N GLN A 357 -5.94 19.27 6.97
CA GLN A 357 -5.57 18.49 5.78
C GLN A 357 -5.55 16.98 6.05
N ALA A 358 -5.08 16.54 7.22
CA ALA A 358 -5.13 15.14 7.64
C ALA A 358 -6.57 14.63 7.70
N ARG A 359 -7.49 15.43 8.24
CA ARG A 359 -8.92 15.13 8.28
C ARG A 359 -9.54 15.09 6.87
N GLU A 360 -9.28 16.10 6.04
CA GLU A 360 -9.73 16.13 4.62
C GLU A 360 -9.27 14.86 3.85
N LEU A 361 -8.05 14.37 4.11
CA LEU A 361 -7.54 13.13 3.53
C LEU A 361 -8.23 11.89 4.12
N SER A 362 -8.42 11.86 5.44
CA SER A 362 -9.09 10.78 6.16
C SER A 362 -10.53 10.59 5.69
N ASP A 363 -11.30 11.67 5.59
CA ASP A 363 -12.67 11.68 5.08
C ASP A 363 -12.72 11.20 3.62
N GLY A 364 -11.62 11.41 2.88
CA GLY A 364 -11.41 10.93 1.53
C GLY A 364 -10.87 9.51 1.42
N GLY A 365 -10.75 8.75 2.52
CA GLY A 365 -10.32 7.35 2.57
C GLY A 365 -8.82 7.10 2.80
N SER A 366 -8.01 8.13 3.04
CA SER A 366 -6.56 8.01 3.27
C SER A 366 -6.21 7.87 4.74
N ILE A 367 -5.02 7.34 5.05
CA ILE A 367 -4.51 7.30 6.42
C ILE A 367 -3.52 8.45 6.64
N ALA A 368 -3.65 9.17 7.74
CA ALA A 368 -2.72 10.22 8.16
C ALA A 368 -2.04 9.82 9.47
N ILE A 369 -0.71 9.63 9.44
CA ILE A 369 0.09 9.32 10.62
C ILE A 369 0.72 10.62 11.15
N CYS A 370 0.32 11.02 12.35
CA CYS A 370 0.75 12.25 13.02
C CYS A 370 1.80 11.95 14.09
N ASP A 371 3.03 12.43 13.89
CA ASP A 371 4.08 12.44 14.91
C ASP A 371 4.05 13.79 15.65
N ARG A 372 4.21 13.78 16.99
CA ARG A 372 4.23 14.98 17.84
C ARG A 372 2.89 15.72 17.87
N TYR A 373 1.80 14.96 18.03
CA TYR A 373 0.45 15.48 18.09
C TYR A 373 0.30 16.54 19.22
N PRO A 374 -0.37 17.68 18.96
CA PRO A 374 -0.53 18.74 19.95
C PRO A 374 -1.40 18.32 21.14
N GLN A 375 -1.17 18.93 22.30
CA GLN A 375 -1.93 18.72 23.54
C GLN A 375 -2.00 20.02 24.34
N GLN A 376 -2.97 20.19 25.23
CA GLN A 376 -3.17 21.42 26.02
C GLN A 376 -2.96 21.27 27.52
N GLU A 377 -2.84 20.05 28.04
CA GLU A 377 -2.89 19.76 29.48
C GLU A 377 -1.54 20.03 30.17
N VAL A 378 -0.43 19.91 29.44
CA VAL A 378 0.92 20.11 29.95
C VAL A 378 1.60 21.25 29.20
N PHE A 379 1.88 22.35 29.88
CA PHE A 379 2.54 23.52 29.27
C PHE A 379 4.05 23.32 29.13
N GLY A 380 4.64 23.87 28.06
CA GLY A 380 6.07 23.91 27.80
C GLY A 380 6.69 22.58 27.33
N PHE A 381 6.11 21.45 27.70
CA PHE A 381 6.58 20.09 27.40
C PHE A 381 5.68 19.37 26.41
N ASN A 382 6.17 18.25 25.86
CA ASN A 382 5.39 17.28 25.07
C ASN A 382 4.42 17.92 24.07
N ASP A 383 4.94 18.87 23.27
CA ASP A 383 4.20 19.56 22.21
C ASP A 383 2.98 20.40 22.67
N GLY A 384 2.97 20.86 23.93
CA GLY A 384 1.95 21.75 24.49
C GLY A 384 2.25 23.25 24.47
N PRO A 385 1.31 24.09 24.95
CA PRO A 385 1.37 25.55 24.93
C PRO A 385 2.61 26.11 25.63
N ARG A 386 3.24 27.13 25.05
CA ARG A 386 4.50 27.71 25.57
C ARG A 386 4.33 29.13 26.10
N LEU A 387 3.27 29.83 25.72
CA LEU A 387 3.07 31.24 26.06
C LEU A 387 2.22 31.44 27.33
N GLN A 388 1.96 30.36 28.08
CA GLN A 388 1.04 30.37 29.23
C GLN A 388 1.67 30.90 30.53
N GLY A 389 2.90 31.44 30.49
CA GLY A 389 3.48 32.19 31.61
C GLY A 389 2.72 33.48 31.93
N ASN A 390 2.01 34.05 30.95
CA ASN A 390 1.03 35.12 31.14
C ASN A 390 -0.24 34.82 30.32
N PRO A 391 -1.21 34.06 30.89
CA PRO A 391 -2.41 33.60 30.18
C PRO A 391 -3.31 34.73 29.66
N HIS A 392 -3.24 35.91 30.28
CA HIS A 392 -4.06 37.05 29.89
C HIS A 392 -3.53 37.79 28.66
N SER A 393 -2.29 37.53 28.23
CA SER A 393 -1.71 38.15 27.04
C SER A 393 -2.48 37.75 25.77
N MET A 394 -2.53 38.65 24.79
CA MET A 394 -3.20 38.38 23.50
C MET A 394 -2.57 37.19 22.77
N LEU A 395 -1.24 37.03 22.86
CA LEU A 395 -0.53 35.92 22.23
C LEU A 395 -0.84 34.59 22.90
N ALA A 396 -0.91 34.53 24.24
CA ALA A 396 -1.30 33.31 24.95
C ALA A 396 -2.73 32.85 24.58
N ARG A 397 -3.69 33.79 24.48
CA ARG A 397 -5.06 33.48 24.03
C ARG A 397 -5.11 33.02 22.58
N LEU A 398 -4.31 33.65 21.71
CA LEU A 398 -4.21 33.27 20.30
C LEU A 398 -3.56 31.88 20.13
N GLU A 399 -2.55 31.56 20.93
CA GLU A 399 -1.93 30.23 20.98
C GLU A 399 -2.98 29.18 21.33
N MET A 400 -3.71 29.39 22.44
CA MET A 400 -4.76 28.46 22.89
C MET A 400 -5.85 28.29 21.85
N LYS A 401 -6.29 29.36 21.19
CA LYS A 401 -7.27 29.27 20.08
C LYS A 401 -6.81 28.32 18.98
N TYR A 402 -5.53 28.32 18.60
CA TYR A 402 -5.04 27.40 17.57
C TYR A 402 -4.87 25.97 18.09
N PHE A 403 -4.54 25.78 19.37
CA PHE A 403 -4.61 24.46 19.99
C PHE A 403 -6.05 23.94 20.02
N ASP A 404 -7.04 24.76 20.34
CA ASP A 404 -8.45 24.38 20.32
C ASP A 404 -8.86 23.94 18.91
N GLN A 405 -8.49 24.71 17.88
CA GLN A 405 -8.75 24.35 16.49
C GLN A 405 -8.10 23.01 16.09
N ALA A 406 -6.87 22.77 16.54
CA ALA A 406 -6.16 21.53 16.28
C ALA A 406 -6.86 20.32 16.93
N LEU A 407 -7.21 20.43 18.22
CA LEU A 407 -7.85 19.35 18.98
C LEU A 407 -9.29 19.09 18.55
N GLN A 408 -10.05 20.13 18.19
CA GLN A 408 -11.40 19.98 17.61
C GLN A 408 -11.41 19.19 16.31
N THR A 409 -10.38 19.32 15.48
CA THR A 409 -10.24 18.52 14.25
C THR A 409 -9.89 17.06 14.58
N GLY A 410 -9.12 16.87 15.65
CA GLY A 410 -8.91 15.61 16.33
C GLY A 410 -8.13 14.53 15.57
N ALA A 411 -7.56 13.60 16.32
CA ALA A 411 -7.19 12.28 15.82
C ALA A 411 -8.33 11.29 16.10
N ASP A 412 -8.38 10.19 15.35
CA ASP A 412 -9.31 9.09 15.65
C ASP A 412 -8.71 8.13 16.68
N ILE A 413 -7.38 7.95 16.60
CA ILE A 413 -6.61 7.06 17.47
C ILE A 413 -5.36 7.82 17.94
N ILE A 414 -5.09 7.79 19.24
CA ILE A 414 -3.85 8.30 19.83
C ILE A 414 -3.14 7.13 20.52
N PHE A 415 -1.99 6.72 20.00
CA PHE A 415 -1.09 5.80 20.68
C PHE A 415 -0.17 6.59 21.61
N ARG A 416 -0.31 6.35 22.92
CA ARG A 416 0.49 6.98 23.95
C ARG A 416 1.58 6.01 24.41
N LEU A 417 2.81 6.33 24.03
CA LEU A 417 3.98 5.51 24.33
C LEU A 417 4.47 5.81 25.75
N ILE A 418 4.34 4.82 26.63
CA ILE A 418 4.77 4.89 28.03
C ILE A 418 6.15 4.27 28.16
N VAL A 419 7.13 5.04 28.62
CA VAL A 419 8.52 4.57 28.80
C VAL A 419 9.05 5.04 30.15
N SER A 420 9.85 4.22 30.80
CA SER A 420 10.52 4.60 32.04
C SER A 420 11.55 5.72 31.78
N PRO A 421 11.75 6.65 32.73
CA PRO A 421 12.82 7.65 32.64
C PRO A 421 14.20 7.04 32.40
N GLU A 422 14.48 5.89 33.01
CA GLU A 422 15.75 5.16 32.91
C GLU A 422 15.99 4.70 31.47
N THR A 423 15.03 3.99 30.87
CA THR A 423 15.12 3.52 29.50
C THR A 423 15.15 4.69 28.51
N ALA A 424 14.36 5.73 28.74
CA ALA A 424 14.36 6.92 27.89
C ALA A 424 15.72 7.63 27.91
N HIS A 425 16.35 7.77 29.07
CA HIS A 425 17.68 8.36 29.21
C HIS A 425 18.78 7.47 28.60
N GLN A 426 18.70 6.16 28.74
CA GLN A 426 19.63 5.23 28.07
C GLN A 426 19.59 5.38 26.54
N ARG A 427 18.41 5.56 25.95
CA ARG A 427 18.23 5.80 24.51
C ARG A 427 18.67 7.21 24.09
N LYS A 428 18.71 8.15 25.04
CA LYS A 428 18.96 9.58 24.83
C LYS A 428 19.88 10.17 25.92
N PRO A 429 21.13 9.70 26.00
CA PRO A 429 22.05 10.09 27.08
C PRO A 429 22.49 11.56 26.98
N GLU A 430 22.30 12.20 25.83
CA GLU A 430 22.62 13.62 25.61
C GLU A 430 21.70 14.59 26.35
N HIS A 431 20.56 14.11 26.88
CA HIS A 431 19.56 14.91 27.57
C HIS A 431 19.69 14.75 29.09
N HIS A 432 19.47 15.83 29.84
CA HIS A 432 19.52 15.80 31.31
C HIS A 432 18.42 14.88 31.86
N TYR A 433 18.79 13.95 32.76
CA TYR A 433 17.86 12.94 33.28
C TYR A 433 16.60 13.55 33.89
N GLU A 434 16.74 14.64 34.66
CA GLU A 434 15.59 15.30 35.31
C GLU A 434 14.58 15.86 34.30
N ASP A 435 15.04 16.34 33.12
CA ASP A 435 14.15 16.82 32.07
C ASP A 435 13.41 15.65 31.39
N ILE A 436 14.10 14.52 31.20
CA ILE A 436 13.49 13.30 30.66
C ILE A 436 12.46 12.77 31.64
N ARG A 437 12.81 12.67 32.93
CA ARG A 437 11.93 12.21 34.00
C ARG A 437 10.62 12.99 34.01
N ARG A 438 10.70 14.33 34.04
CA ARG A 438 9.52 15.21 33.99
C ARG A 438 8.69 15.00 32.72
N LYS A 439 9.33 14.81 31.56
CA LYS A 439 8.62 14.53 30.29
C LYS A 439 7.92 13.17 30.29
N CYS A 440 8.54 12.14 30.88
CA CYS A 440 7.95 10.82 31.03
C CYS A 440 6.78 10.84 32.01
N GLU A 441 6.94 11.46 33.19
CA GLU A 441 5.87 11.56 34.18
C GLU A 441 4.69 12.40 33.67
N SER A 442 4.95 13.45 32.90
CA SER A 442 3.87 14.30 32.36
C SER A 442 3.11 13.68 31.18
N ILE A 443 3.60 12.62 30.52
CA ILE A 443 2.84 12.04 29.39
C ILE A 443 1.60 11.28 29.88
N THR A 444 1.70 10.62 31.04
CA THR A 444 0.62 9.80 31.61
C THR A 444 -0.55 10.64 32.09
N SER A 445 -0.30 11.91 32.46
CA SER A 445 -1.34 12.85 32.88
C SER A 445 -2.15 13.43 31.72
N ILE A 446 -1.72 13.25 30.46
CA ILE A 446 -2.40 13.84 29.29
C ILE A 446 -3.53 12.91 28.85
N SER A 447 -4.76 13.31 29.10
CA SER A 447 -5.97 12.52 28.82
C SER A 447 -6.49 12.67 27.39
N PHE A 448 -6.23 13.81 26.72
CA PHE A 448 -6.84 14.22 25.44
C PHE A 448 -8.38 14.27 25.44
N SER A 449 -9.01 13.99 26.58
CA SER A 449 -10.43 13.60 26.71
C SER A 449 -11.41 14.76 26.70
N ALA A 450 -10.96 15.96 27.09
CA ALA A 450 -11.85 17.12 27.18
C ALA A 450 -12.25 17.69 25.80
N ASN A 451 -11.38 17.51 24.79
CA ASN A 451 -11.48 18.27 23.53
C ASN A 451 -11.32 17.40 22.27
N THR A 452 -11.11 16.09 22.40
CA THR A 452 -10.88 15.18 21.26
C THR A 452 -11.75 13.91 21.38
N PRO A 453 -12.49 13.49 20.34
CA PRO A 453 -13.22 12.22 20.35
C PRO A 453 -12.31 10.98 20.14
N ALA A 454 -11.00 11.12 20.37
CA ALA A 454 -10.00 10.11 20.05
C ALA A 454 -10.06 8.93 21.02
N THR A 455 -9.84 7.72 20.50
CA THR A 455 -9.51 6.57 21.35
C THR A 455 -8.03 6.64 21.72
N VAL A 456 -7.72 6.82 23.01
CA VAL A 456 -6.34 6.80 23.52
C VAL A 456 -5.98 5.37 23.92
N ILE A 457 -4.84 4.88 23.42
CA ILE A 457 -4.33 3.53 23.69
C ILE A 457 -2.92 3.66 24.24
N ASP A 458 -2.72 3.16 25.46
CA ASP A 458 -1.42 3.12 26.09
C ASP A 458 -0.62 1.93 25.59
N ILE A 459 0.64 2.18 25.24
CA ILE A 459 1.56 1.17 24.72
C ILE A 459 2.83 1.22 25.57
N ASP A 460 3.23 0.07 26.10
CA ASP A 460 4.48 -0.06 26.84
C ASP A 460 5.68 0.00 25.88
N ALA A 461 6.36 1.15 25.86
CA ALA A 461 7.54 1.38 25.05
C ALA A 461 8.86 0.96 25.74
N ASN A 462 8.78 0.31 26.90
CA ASN A 462 9.92 -0.40 27.51
C ASN A 462 10.17 -1.77 26.85
N ALA A 463 9.13 -2.39 26.27
CA ALA A 463 9.24 -3.63 25.53
C ALA A 463 10.17 -3.52 24.29
N PRO A 464 10.65 -4.66 23.75
CA PRO A 464 11.44 -4.69 22.52
C PRO A 464 10.73 -3.97 21.36
N TYR A 465 11.49 -3.28 20.53
CA TYR A 465 10.95 -2.43 19.46
C TYR A 465 10.01 -3.17 18.49
N GLU A 466 10.39 -4.37 18.07
CA GLU A 466 9.60 -5.17 17.12
C GLU A 466 8.25 -5.60 17.70
N GLU A 467 8.20 -5.93 19.00
CA GLU A 467 6.96 -6.27 19.69
C GLU A 467 6.02 -5.06 19.77
N VAL A 468 6.57 -3.89 20.11
CA VAL A 468 5.83 -2.62 20.14
C VAL A 468 5.28 -2.27 18.75
N LEU A 469 6.13 -2.38 17.70
CA LEU A 469 5.72 -2.12 16.34
C LEU A 469 4.60 -3.07 15.89
N LEU A 470 4.73 -4.36 16.16
CA LEU A 470 3.71 -5.36 15.84
C LEU A 470 2.40 -5.06 16.59
N GLN A 471 2.47 -4.73 17.87
CA GLN A 471 1.29 -4.35 18.66
C GLN A 471 0.56 -3.13 18.06
N LEU A 472 1.29 -2.09 17.64
CA LEU A 472 0.69 -0.94 16.96
C LEU A 472 0.02 -1.35 15.65
N LYS A 473 0.69 -2.17 14.82
CA LYS A 473 0.12 -2.67 13.56
C LYS A 473 -1.20 -3.42 13.78
N ARG A 474 -1.26 -4.30 14.79
CA ARG A 474 -2.48 -5.04 15.18
C ARG A 474 -3.62 -4.08 15.55
N HIS A 475 -3.33 -3.12 16.43
CA HIS A 475 -4.34 -2.15 16.85
C HIS A 475 -4.85 -1.25 15.72
N ILE A 476 -3.96 -0.87 14.81
CA ILE A 476 -4.30 -0.12 13.60
C ILE A 476 -5.21 -0.97 12.72
N TRP A 477 -4.80 -2.19 12.37
CA TRP A 477 -5.56 -3.06 11.47
C TRP A 477 -6.97 -3.38 11.97
N GLN A 478 -7.13 -3.64 13.27
CA GLN A 478 -8.44 -3.87 13.90
C GLN A 478 -9.40 -2.68 13.80
N ARG A 479 -8.86 -1.46 13.60
CA ARG A 479 -9.62 -0.20 13.55
C ARG A 479 -9.68 0.41 12.16
N LEU A 480 -9.07 -0.23 11.16
CA LEU A 480 -9.36 -0.04 9.75
C LEU A 480 -10.50 -0.98 9.39
#